data_AF-A0A7V4M5T3-F1
#
_entry.id   AF-A0A7V4M5T3-F1
#
_cell.length_a   1.000
_cell.length_b   1.000
_cell.length_c   1.000
_cell.angle_alpha   90.00
_cell.angle_beta   90.00
_cell.angle_gamma   90.00
#
_symmetry.space_group_name_H-M   'P 1'
#
loop_
_entity.id
_entity.type
_entity.pdbx_description
1 polymer ?
#
loop_
_entity_poly.entity_id
_entity_poly.type
_entity_poly.pdbx_seq_one_letter_code
_entity_poly.pdbx_strand_id
1 'polypeptide(L)'
;MPPIQKHSGQPLVEKEAFALKKGEISGIVQLEADKFVILFCEGRTVPAKVEFAAVRDVLQQDILEKKTRLAMADLFESLQENATIDNYLAGTTRLPKKAAPQAKLAGKPTAAR
;
A
#
# COMPACT_ATOMS: atom_id res chain seq x y z
N MET A 1 -7.44 26.68 10.68
CA MET A 1 -7.63 25.27 11.07
C MET A 1 -7.92 24.45 9.82
N PRO A 2 -7.28 23.28 9.61
CA PRO A 2 -7.60 22.41 8.47
C PRO A 2 -9.02 21.81 8.60
N PRO A 3 -9.74 21.54 7.50
CA PRO A 3 -11.04 20.89 7.54
C PRO A 3 -10.97 19.47 8.12
N ILE A 4 -11.97 19.09 8.93
CA ILE A 4 -12.12 17.71 9.41
C ILE A 4 -12.47 16.80 8.23
N GLN A 5 -11.63 15.79 7.99
CA GLN A 5 -11.84 14.81 6.93
C GLN A 5 -12.64 13.62 7.44
N LYS A 6 -13.41 13.00 6.56
CA LYS A 6 -14.09 11.74 6.85
C LYS A 6 -13.05 10.61 6.84
N HIS A 7 -13.13 9.67 7.78
CA HIS A 7 -12.22 8.53 7.91
C HIS A 7 -10.77 8.92 8.27
N SER A 8 -10.60 9.99 9.04
CA SER A 8 -9.32 10.43 9.63
C SER A 8 -8.86 9.59 10.82
N GLY A 9 -9.71 8.67 11.31
CA GLY A 9 -9.39 7.73 12.39
C GLY A 9 -10.00 8.11 13.74
N GLN A 10 -10.85 9.14 13.80
CA GLN A 10 -11.53 9.58 15.02
C GLN A 10 -13.05 9.48 14.86
N PRO A 11 -13.65 8.28 15.01
CA PRO A 11 -15.03 8.03 14.63
C PRO A 11 -16.06 8.83 15.46
N LEU A 12 -15.77 9.14 16.73
CA LEU A 12 -16.67 9.92 17.59
C LEU A 12 -16.74 11.38 17.14
N VAL A 13 -15.57 11.99 16.92
CA VAL A 13 -15.45 13.38 16.45
C VAL A 13 -16.05 13.53 15.05
N GLU A 14 -15.80 12.57 14.16
CA GLU A 14 -16.35 12.57 12.80
C GLU A 14 -17.89 12.52 12.82
N LYS A 15 -18.50 11.65 13.62
CA LYS A 15 -19.97 11.55 13.70
C LYS A 15 -20.62 12.87 14.10
N GLU A 16 -20.09 13.51 15.14
CA GLU A 16 -20.60 14.80 15.62
C GLU A 16 -20.33 15.92 14.60
N ALA A 17 -19.11 16.02 14.06
CA ALA A 17 -18.74 17.04 13.09
C ALA A 17 -19.60 17.00 11.81
N PHE A 18 -19.88 15.80 11.29
CA PHE A 18 -20.66 15.62 10.06
C PHE A 18 -22.18 15.68 10.29
N ALA A 19 -22.66 15.51 11.52
CA ALA A 19 -24.07 15.67 11.87
C ALA A 19 -24.50 17.15 11.91
N LEU A 20 -23.59 18.06 12.28
CA LEU A 20 -23.88 19.49 12.44
C LEU A 20 -24.21 20.19 11.11
N LYS A 21 -25.13 21.15 11.19
CA LYS A 21 -25.40 22.10 10.12
C LYS A 21 -24.50 23.33 10.27
N LYS A 22 -24.39 24.11 9.20
CA LYS A 22 -23.60 25.35 9.18
C LYS A 22 -24.12 26.31 10.25
N GLY A 23 -23.22 26.78 11.12
CA GLY A 23 -23.51 27.69 12.23
C GLY A 23 -23.93 27.01 13.53
N GLU A 24 -24.01 25.67 13.57
CA GLU A 24 -24.33 24.93 14.79
C GLU A 24 -23.06 24.59 15.59
N ILE A 25 -23.22 24.55 16.91
CA ILE A 25 -22.19 24.15 17.88
C ILE A 25 -22.48 22.71 18.31
N SER A 26 -21.44 21.87 18.39
CA SER A 26 -21.57 20.49 18.86
C SER A 26 -21.81 20.40 20.36
N GLY A 27 -22.34 19.25 20.79
CA GLY A 27 -22.17 18.82 22.18
C GLY A 27 -20.69 18.66 22.54
N ILE A 28 -20.41 18.49 23.83
CA ILE A 28 -19.05 18.23 24.32
C ILE A 28 -18.65 16.82 23.87
N VAL A 29 -17.64 16.72 23.00
CA VAL A 29 -17.10 15.44 22.53
C VAL A 29 -15.86 15.09 23.32
N GLN A 30 -15.88 13.96 24.02
CA GLN A 30 -14.72 13.43 24.72
C GLN A 30 -13.87 12.62 23.73
N LEU A 31 -12.62 13.06 23.50
CA LEU A 31 -11.68 12.35 22.61
C LEU A 31 -10.96 11.24 23.37
N GLU A 32 -10.33 11.61 24.49
CA GLU A 32 -9.54 10.77 25.38
C GLU A 32 -9.85 11.20 26.81
N ALA A 33 -9.56 10.37 27.82
CA ALA A 33 -9.97 10.54 29.23
C ALA A 33 -10.15 12.00 29.69
N ASP A 34 -9.13 12.84 29.51
CA ASP A 34 -9.11 14.22 30.02
C ASP A 34 -9.30 15.30 28.94
N LYS A 35 -9.56 14.92 27.68
CA LYS A 35 -9.65 15.84 26.54
C LYS A 35 -11.08 15.95 26.02
N PHE A 36 -11.59 17.17 26.08
CA PHE A 36 -12.91 17.54 25.60
C PHE A 36 -12.79 18.59 24.50
N VAL A 37 -13.59 18.44 23.45
CA VAL A 37 -13.62 19.36 22.32
C VAL A 37 -15.06 19.77 22.05
N ILE A 38 -15.22 21.06 21.73
CA ILE A 38 -16.47 21.64 21.24
C ILE A 38 -16.19 22.11 19.82
N LEU A 39 -17.04 21.69 18.88
CA LEU A 39 -16.90 21.98 17.46
C LEU A 39 -17.90 23.06 17.07
N PHE A 40 -17.46 24.02 16.26
CA PHE A 40 -18.35 24.97 15.60
C PHE A 40 -18.28 24.74 14.09
N CYS A 41 -19.43 24.49 13.46
CA CYS A 41 -19.48 24.18 12.04
C CYS A 41 -19.51 25.47 11.21
N GLU A 42 -18.35 25.98 10.81
CA GLU A 42 -18.24 27.17 9.95
C GLU A 42 -18.81 26.93 8.53
N GLY A 43 -18.77 25.68 8.06
CA GLY A 43 -19.26 25.29 6.75
C GLY A 43 -18.76 23.91 6.31
N ARG A 44 -19.18 23.48 5.13
CA ARG A 44 -18.74 22.21 4.51
C ARG A 44 -17.94 22.50 3.26
N THR A 45 -16.79 21.87 3.12
CA THR A 45 -16.00 21.92 1.90
C THR A 45 -16.54 20.89 0.90
N VAL A 46 -16.50 21.23 -0.38
CA VAL A 46 -16.84 20.30 -1.45
C VAL A 46 -15.56 19.52 -1.78
N PRO A 47 -15.57 18.18 -1.75
CA PRO A 47 -14.42 17.41 -2.18
C PRO A 47 -14.12 17.72 -3.65
N ALA A 48 -12.84 17.77 -4.01
CA ALA A 48 -12.44 17.97 -5.38
C ALA A 48 -13.04 16.85 -6.24
N LYS A 49 -13.91 17.21 -7.20
CA LYS A 49 -14.45 16.26 -8.17
C LYS A 49 -13.38 16.02 -9.22
N VAL A 50 -12.60 14.96 -9.02
CA VAL A 50 -11.60 14.53 -9.98
C VAL A 50 -12.16 13.34 -10.75
N GLU A 51 -12.34 13.51 -12.06
CA GLU A 51 -12.75 12.43 -12.94
C GLU A 51 -11.62 11.41 -13.06
N PHE A 52 -11.95 10.12 -12.97
CA PHE A 52 -10.94 9.05 -13.06
C PHE A 52 -10.15 9.12 -14.37
N ALA A 53 -10.81 9.47 -15.47
CA ALA A 53 -10.18 9.63 -16.78
C ALA A 53 -9.05 10.67 -16.76
N ALA A 54 -9.16 11.73 -15.96
CA ALA A 54 -8.16 12.79 -15.89
C ALA A 54 -6.88 12.37 -15.13
N VAL A 55 -6.97 11.36 -14.26
CA VAL A 55 -5.84 10.89 -13.44
C VAL A 55 -5.37 9.49 -13.80
N ARG A 56 -6.03 8.83 -14.76
CA ARG A 56 -5.74 7.44 -15.14
C ARG A 56 -4.28 7.23 -15.54
N ASP A 57 -3.72 8.14 -16.33
CA ASP A 57 -2.36 8.00 -16.84
C ASP A 57 -1.31 8.18 -15.74
N VAL A 58 -1.55 9.14 -14.82
CA VAL A 58 -0.71 9.35 -13.63
C VAL A 58 -0.75 8.12 -12.74
N LEU A 59 -1.94 7.57 -12.47
CA LEU A 59 -2.10 6.36 -11.68
C LEU A 59 -1.44 5.15 -12.35
N GLN A 60 -1.55 5.02 -13.67
CA GLN A 60 -0.92 3.95 -14.42
C GLN A 60 0.60 4.04 -14.32
N GLN A 61 1.17 5.23 -14.47
CA GLN A 61 2.61 5.47 -14.32
C GLN A 61 3.09 5.10 -12.92
N ASP A 62 2.41 5.56 -11.87
CA ASP A 62 2.72 5.24 -10.47
C ASP A 62 2.67 3.74 -10.19
N ILE A 63 1.63 3.06 -10.67
CA ILE A 63 1.47 1.61 -10.47
C ILE A 63 2.55 0.85 -11.23
N LEU A 64 2.87 1.27 -12.45
CA LEU A 64 3.92 0.67 -13.25
C LEU A 64 5.26 0.80 -12.56
N GLU A 65 5.62 1.99 -12.08
CA GLU A 65 6.87 2.22 -11.34
C GLU A 65 6.96 1.31 -10.11
N LYS A 66 5.90 1.27 -9.30
CA LYS A 66 5.84 0.42 -8.09
C LYS A 66 6.00 -1.06 -8.42
N LYS A 67 5.33 -1.55 -9.47
CA LYS A 67 5.43 -2.95 -9.90
C LYS A 67 6.82 -3.27 -10.46
N THR A 68 7.39 -2.38 -11.27
CA THR A 68 8.74 -2.54 -11.80
C THR A 68 9.75 -2.61 -10.65
N ARG A 69 9.63 -1.76 -9.63
CA ARG A 69 10.53 -1.81 -8.46
C ARG A 69 10.46 -3.15 -7.73
N LEU A 70 9.26 -3.70 -7.53
CA LEU A 70 9.10 -5.03 -6.92
C LEU A 70 9.74 -6.12 -7.79
N ALA A 71 9.43 -6.14 -9.09
CA ALA A 71 9.99 -7.12 -10.01
C ALA A 71 11.53 -7.03 -10.13
N MET A 72 12.10 -5.83 -10.07
CA MET A 72 13.56 -5.64 -10.04
C MET A 72 14.18 -6.16 -8.74
N ALA A 73 13.52 -5.96 -7.59
CA ALA A 73 13.99 -6.51 -6.33
C ALA A 73 14.01 -8.05 -6.36
N ASP A 74 12.91 -8.65 -6.82
CA ASP A 74 12.79 -10.12 -6.96
C ASP A 74 13.84 -10.68 -7.94
N LEU A 75 14.04 -10.01 -9.08
CA LEU A 75 15.06 -10.38 -10.05
C LEU A 75 16.46 -10.30 -9.43
N PHE A 76 16.77 -9.21 -8.72
CA PHE A 76 18.08 -9.02 -8.12
C PHE A 76 18.37 -10.07 -7.04
N GLU A 77 17.38 -10.42 -6.23
CA GLU A 77 17.50 -11.50 -5.25
C GLU A 77 17.79 -12.84 -5.96
N SER A 78 17.03 -13.16 -7.02
CA SER A 78 17.28 -14.38 -7.81
C SER A 78 18.67 -14.40 -8.44
N LEU A 79 19.18 -13.26 -8.90
CA LEU A 79 20.53 -13.17 -9.48
C LEU A 79 21.60 -13.38 -8.41
N GLN A 80 21.43 -12.83 -7.21
CA GLN A 80 22.35 -13.07 -6.10
C GLN A 80 22.37 -14.53 -5.67
N GLU A 81 21.21 -15.18 -5.57
CA GLU A 81 21.12 -16.59 -5.18
C GLU A 81 21.80 -17.54 -6.18
N ASN A 82 21.79 -17.17 -7.46
CA ASN A 82 22.36 -17.96 -8.56
C ASN A 82 23.79 -17.54 -8.94
N ALA A 83 24.33 -16.49 -8.36
CA ALA A 83 25.69 -16.04 -8.63
C ALA A 83 26.72 -16.77 -7.76
N THR A 84 27.91 -17.02 -8.33
CA THR A 84 29.11 -17.33 -7.56
C THR A 84 29.83 -16.02 -7.25
N ILE A 85 30.06 -15.73 -5.96
CA ILE A 85 30.70 -14.50 -5.51
C ILE A 85 31.98 -14.84 -4.75
N ASP A 86 33.12 -14.46 -5.32
CA ASP A 86 34.44 -14.59 -4.69
C ASP A 86 34.90 -13.25 -4.14
N ASN A 87 35.14 -13.18 -2.82
CA ASN A 87 35.69 -12.01 -2.16
C ASN A 87 37.12 -12.29 -1.71
N TYR A 88 38.09 -11.87 -2.52
CA TYR A 88 39.52 -12.09 -2.30
C TYR A 88 40.12 -11.32 -1.12
N LEU A 89 39.53 -10.18 -0.73
CA LEU A 89 39.98 -9.40 0.44
C LEU A 89 39.57 -10.06 1.76
N ALA A 90 38.37 -10.63 1.79
CA ALA A 90 37.85 -11.34 2.97
C ALA A 90 38.16 -12.85 2.94
N GLY A 91 38.69 -13.39 1.85
CA GLY A 91 38.98 -14.81 1.65
C GLY A 91 37.73 -15.70 1.65
N THR A 92 36.56 -15.18 1.28
CA THR A 92 35.28 -15.91 1.32
C THR A 92 34.71 -16.12 -0.07
N THR A 93 34.14 -17.30 -0.31
CA THR A 93 33.44 -17.66 -1.54
C THR A 93 32.01 -18.03 -1.20
N ARG A 94 31.04 -17.44 -1.90
CA ARG A 94 29.63 -17.82 -1.86
C ARG A 94 29.27 -18.50 -3.18
N LEU A 95 28.85 -19.75 -3.09
CA LEU A 95 28.38 -20.54 -4.24
C LEU A 95 26.87 -20.43 -4.36
N PRO A 96 26.32 -20.56 -5.56
CA PRO A 96 24.88 -20.51 -5.78
C PRO A 96 24.18 -21.66 -5.07
N LYS A 97 22.99 -21.37 -4.53
CA LYS A 97 22.18 -22.38 -3.86
C LYS A 97 21.60 -23.32 -4.93
N LYS A 98 22.18 -24.51 -5.07
CA LYS A 98 21.82 -25.51 -6.09
C LYS A 98 20.30 -25.73 -6.11
N ALA A 99 19.62 -25.32 -7.18
CA ALA A 99 18.22 -25.63 -7.38
C ALA A 99 18.04 -27.17 -7.42
N ALA A 100 17.18 -27.71 -6.57
CA ALA A 100 16.82 -29.11 -6.62
C ALA A 100 16.27 -29.44 -8.02
N PRO A 101 16.65 -30.57 -8.64
CA PRO A 101 16.13 -30.92 -9.96
C PRO A 101 14.61 -31.10 -9.83
N GLN A 102 13.85 -30.27 -10.54
CA GLN A 102 12.43 -30.50 -10.76
C GLN A 102 12.29 -31.86 -11.43
N ALA A 103 11.82 -32.86 -10.66
CA ALA A 103 11.50 -34.17 -11.16
C ALA A 103 10.45 -34.01 -12.27
N LYS A 104 10.86 -34.25 -13.52
CA LYS A 104 9.94 -34.39 -14.65
C LYS A 104 8.97 -35.54 -14.29
N LEU A 105 7.72 -35.21 -14.01
CA LEU A 105 6.64 -36.18 -13.89
C LEU A 105 6.48 -36.88 -15.24
N ALA A 106 7.02 -38.09 -15.34
CA ALA A 106 6.76 -39.01 -16.42
C ALA A 106 5.35 -39.61 -16.24
N GLY A 107 4.48 -39.40 -17.23
CA GLY A 107 3.18 -40.06 -17.37
C GLY A 107 2.34 -39.34 -18.41
N LYS A 108 1.90 -39.94 -19.53
CA LYS A 108 1.44 -41.32 -19.75
C LYS A 108 1.80 -41.81 -21.17
N PRO A 109 1.94 -43.13 -21.38
CA PRO A 109 2.11 -43.71 -22.71
C PRO A 109 0.78 -43.78 -23.49
N THR A 110 0.88 -43.38 -24.76
CA THR A 110 0.26 -43.91 -25.98
C THR A 110 -1.17 -44.48 -25.93
N ALA A 111 -2.09 -43.79 -26.61
CA ALA A 111 -3.36 -44.35 -27.05
C ALA A 111 -3.10 -45.44 -28.11
N ALA A 112 -3.60 -46.65 -27.86
CA ALA A 112 -3.65 -47.72 -28.84
C ALA A 112 -5.11 -48.15 -29.04
N ARG A 113 -5.57 -47.86 -30.28
CA ARG A 113 -6.57 -48.55 -31.12
C ARG A 113 -7.98 -48.79 -30.60
#